data_AF-A0A6I3DEZ1-F1
#
_entry.id   AF-A0A6I3DEZ1-F1
#
_cell.length_a   1.000
_cell.length_b   1.000
_cell.length_c   1.000
_cell.angle_alpha   90.00
_cell.angle_beta   90.00
_cell.angle_gamma   90.00
#
_symmetry.space_group_name_H-M   'P 1'
#
loop_
_entity.id
_entity.type
_entity.pdbx_description
1 polymer ?
#
loop_
_entity_poly.entity_id
_entity_poly.type
_entity_poly.pdbx_seq_one_letter_code
_entity_poly.pdbx_strand_id
1 'polypeptide(L)'
;MRKFLAGLAISAMVLTTSACANDPLAEQFRSGDNKNYIAGDGTVTEFALGSRPKAATWSGETESGDTLSSTQLEGVITVMNFWYAGCAPCRVEMPELVELQDLFLP
;
A
#
# COMPACT_ATOMS: atom_id res chain seq x y z
N MET A 1 -36.01 13.29 32.07
CA MET A 1 -36.36 12.48 30.88
C MET A 1 -36.13 13.22 29.55
N ARG A 2 -36.72 14.40 29.28
CA ARG A 2 -36.50 15.14 27.99
C ARG A 2 -35.03 15.48 27.68
N LYS A 3 -34.22 15.83 28.68
CA LYS A 3 -32.78 16.13 28.50
C LYS A 3 -31.93 14.89 28.17
N PHE A 4 -32.33 13.71 28.66
CA PHE A 4 -31.67 12.43 28.38
C PHE A 4 -32.02 11.91 26.97
N LEU A 5 -33.27 12.08 26.55
CA LEU A 5 -33.71 11.75 25.19
C LEU A 5 -33.02 12.63 24.12
N ALA A 6 -32.81 13.92 24.40
CA ALA A 6 -32.08 14.81 23.53
C ALA A 6 -30.59 14.43 23.39
N GLY A 7 -29.94 14.03 24.50
CA GLY A 7 -28.55 13.55 24.47
C GLY A 7 -28.37 12.26 23.66
N LEU A 8 -29.33 11.33 23.74
CA LEU A 8 -29.30 10.08 22.99
C LEU A 8 -29.46 10.30 21.48
N ALA A 9 -30.36 11.23 21.09
CA ALA A 9 -30.58 11.57 19.68
C ALA A 9 -29.38 12.25 19.04
N ILE A 10 -28.70 13.15 19.76
CA ILE A 10 -27.48 13.82 19.26
C ILE A 10 -26.34 12.81 19.10
N SER A 11 -26.15 11.90 20.07
CA SER A 11 -25.12 10.86 19.97
C SER A 11 -25.36 9.92 18.79
N ALA A 12 -26.61 9.50 18.57
CA ALA A 12 -26.98 8.67 17.43
C ALA A 12 -26.72 9.38 16.08
N MET A 13 -26.99 10.69 15.99
CA MET A 13 -26.74 11.49 14.80
C MET A 13 -25.25 11.66 14.49
N VAL A 14 -24.39 11.75 15.51
CA VAL A 14 -22.93 11.83 15.33
C VAL A 14 -22.33 10.48 14.91
N LEU A 15 -22.90 9.37 15.38
CA LEU A 15 -22.45 8.03 15.00
C LEU A 15 -22.77 7.70 13.53
N THR A 16 -23.91 8.15 13.00
CA THR A 16 -24.32 7.88 11.61
C THR A 16 -23.58 8.71 10.56
N THR A 17 -22.98 9.86 10.91
CA THR A 17 -22.22 10.68 9.94
C THR A 17 -20.84 10.11 9.61
N SER A 18 -20.30 9.20 10.42
CA SER A 18 -19.04 8.49 10.14
C SER A 18 -19.08 7.63 8.88
N ALA A 19 -20.27 7.27 8.40
CA ALA A 19 -20.47 6.50 7.17
C ALA A 19 -20.29 7.31 5.87
N CYS A 20 -20.21 8.64 5.95
CA CYS A 20 -19.98 9.53 4.81
C CYS A 20 -18.52 9.98 4.67
N ALA A 21 -17.57 9.30 5.34
CA ALA A 21 -16.16 9.62 5.17
C ALA A 21 -15.74 9.38 3.72
N ASN A 22 -15.09 10.37 3.11
CA ASN A 22 -14.53 10.22 1.78
C ASN A 22 -13.41 9.18 1.82
N ASP A 23 -13.53 8.17 0.97
CA ASP A 23 -12.49 7.17 0.72
C ASP A 23 -11.92 7.43 -0.68
N PRO A 24 -10.74 8.07 -0.79
CA PRO A 24 -10.10 8.36 -2.07
C PRO A 24 -9.77 7.10 -2.87
N LEU A 25 -9.50 5.96 -2.20
CA LEU A 25 -9.21 4.69 -2.87
C LEU A 25 -10.46 4.14 -3.53
N ALA A 26 -11.57 4.10 -2.79
CA ALA A 26 -12.84 3.64 -3.34
C ALA A 26 -13.38 4.59 -4.41
N GLU A 27 -13.12 5.90 -4.31
CA GLU A 27 -13.46 6.85 -5.37
C GLU A 27 -12.66 6.63 -6.65
N GLN A 28 -11.35 6.41 -6.55
CA GLN A 28 -10.51 6.07 -7.70
C GLN A 28 -10.93 4.76 -8.37
N PHE A 29 -11.38 3.78 -7.59
CA PHE A 29 -11.93 2.55 -8.16
C PHE A 29 -13.26 2.79 -8.89
N ARG A 30 -14.15 3.61 -8.30
CA ARG A 30 -15.47 3.93 -8.86
C ARG A 30 -15.44 4.85 -10.07
N SER A 31 -14.38 5.66 -10.25
CA SER A 31 -14.28 6.62 -11.35
C SER A 31 -14.34 5.95 -12.73
N GLY A 32 -13.96 4.67 -12.83
CA GLY A 32 -14.05 3.91 -14.07
C GLY A 32 -13.24 4.53 -15.21
N ASP A 33 -12.19 5.28 -14.88
CA ASP A 33 -11.35 6.02 -15.84
C ASP A 33 -10.49 5.09 -16.74
N ASN A 34 -10.62 3.77 -16.58
CA ASN A 34 -9.92 2.72 -17.32
C ASN A 34 -8.39 2.87 -17.28
N LYS A 35 -7.83 3.53 -16.26
CA LYS A 35 -6.37 3.65 -16.13
C LYS A 35 -5.68 2.35 -15.71
N ASN A 36 -6.46 1.38 -15.19
CA ASN A 36 -6.01 0.06 -14.74
C ASN A 36 -4.99 0.05 -13.58
N TYR A 37 -4.81 1.16 -12.87
CA TYR A 37 -4.01 1.22 -11.64
C TYR A 37 -4.68 2.16 -10.62
N ILE A 38 -4.28 2.07 -9.36
CA ILE A 38 -4.65 3.03 -8.32
C ILE A 38 -3.44 3.92 -8.06
N ALA A 39 -3.62 5.24 -8.19
CA ALA A 39 -2.57 6.17 -7.84
C ALA A 39 -2.48 6.27 -6.32
N GLY A 40 -1.26 6.15 -5.79
CA GLY A 40 -0.99 6.54 -4.40
C GLY A 40 -1.28 8.04 -4.20
N ASP A 41 -1.50 8.42 -2.95
CA ASP A 41 -1.68 9.81 -2.53
C ASP A 41 -0.34 10.58 -2.38
N GLY A 42 0.76 9.95 -2.80
CA GLY A 42 2.12 10.49 -2.70
C GLY A 42 2.71 10.40 -1.29
N THR A 43 2.03 9.77 -0.34
CA THR A 43 2.58 9.57 1.00
C THR A 43 3.66 8.49 0.99
N VAL A 44 4.78 8.80 1.63
CA VAL A 44 5.88 7.86 1.87
C VAL A 44 6.16 7.80 3.36
N THR A 45 6.51 6.60 3.85
CA THR A 45 6.94 6.41 5.23
C THR A 45 8.43 6.12 5.25
N GLU A 46 9.20 7.04 5.82
CA GLU A 46 10.65 6.88 5.98
C GLU A 46 11.00 6.62 7.44
N PHE A 47 11.96 5.72 7.66
CA PHE A 47 12.42 5.36 9.00
C PHE A 47 13.87 5.76 9.20
N ALA A 48 14.11 6.60 10.21
CA ALA A 48 15.46 6.89 10.69
C ALA A 48 16.19 5.59 11.10
N LEU A 49 17.53 5.58 11.02
CA LEU A 49 18.36 4.39 11.24
C LEU A 49 18.00 3.58 12.51
N GLY A 50 17.68 4.25 13.62
CA GLY A 50 17.32 3.62 14.90
C GLY A 50 15.83 3.33 15.10
N SER A 51 14.97 3.68 14.13
CA SER A 51 13.50 3.57 14.23
C SER A 51 12.90 2.62 13.21
N ARG A 52 13.73 1.87 12.49
CA ARG A 52 13.29 0.87 11.52
C ARG A 52 12.66 -0.32 12.25
N PRO A 53 11.42 -0.71 11.92
CA PRO A 53 10.86 -1.94 12.46
C PRO A 53 11.66 -3.15 11.94
N LYS A 54 11.53 -4.27 12.64
CA LYS A 54 12.04 -5.54 12.12
C LYS A 54 11.32 -5.84 10.79
N ALA A 55 12.08 -6.23 9.77
CA ALA A 55 11.52 -6.64 8.49
C ALA A 55 10.52 -7.80 8.70
N ALA A 56 9.37 -7.73 8.03
CA ALA A 56 8.37 -8.76 8.10
C ALA A 56 8.86 -10.04 7.41
N THR A 57 8.56 -11.19 8.01
CA THR A 57 8.74 -12.48 7.35
C THR A 57 7.63 -12.68 6.33
N TRP A 58 7.99 -13.10 5.13
CA TRP A 58 7.04 -13.39 4.05
C TRP A 58 7.46 -14.63 3.27
N SER A 59 6.48 -15.25 2.62
CA SER A 59 6.67 -16.37 1.70
C SER A 59 5.56 -16.35 0.66
N GLY A 60 5.86 -16.77 -0.56
CA GLY A 60 4.89 -16.85 -1.65
C GLY A 60 5.35 -17.79 -2.76
N GLU A 61 4.40 -18.13 -3.64
CA GLU A 61 4.67 -18.86 -4.86
C GLU A 61 5.10 -17.89 -5.97
N THR A 62 6.14 -18.25 -6.70
CA THR A 62 6.63 -17.52 -7.88
C THR A 62 5.80 -17.88 -9.10
N GLU A 63 5.95 -17.13 -10.20
CA GLU A 63 5.32 -17.45 -11.48
C GLU A 63 5.75 -18.81 -12.06
N SER A 64 6.91 -19.30 -11.63
CA SER A 64 7.47 -20.59 -12.03
C SER A 64 6.98 -21.76 -11.16
N GLY A 65 6.21 -21.50 -10.10
CA GLY A 65 5.68 -22.51 -9.15
C GLY A 65 6.61 -22.82 -7.97
N ASP A 66 7.78 -22.19 -7.90
CA ASP A 66 8.69 -22.32 -6.76
C ASP A 66 8.21 -21.48 -5.57
N THR A 67 8.59 -21.88 -4.36
CA THR A 67 8.35 -21.07 -3.15
C THR A 67 9.57 -20.18 -2.87
N LEU A 68 9.32 -18.87 -2.79
CA LEU A 68 10.30 -17.87 -2.34
C LEU A 68 9.89 -17.32 -0.97
N SER A 69 10.86 -17.17 -0.07
CA SER A 69 10.67 -16.62 1.26
C SER A 69 11.76 -15.62 1.64
N SER A 70 11.42 -14.72 2.56
CA SER A 70 12.33 -13.66 3.01
C SER A 70 13.63 -14.19 3.64
N THR A 71 13.60 -15.40 4.21
CA THR A 71 14.79 -16.01 4.85
C THR A 71 15.84 -16.46 3.83
N GLN A 72 15.44 -16.68 2.57
CA GLN A 72 16.36 -17.03 1.48
C GLN A 72 17.12 -15.79 0.94
N LEU A 73 16.71 -14.59 1.34
CA LEU A 73 17.27 -13.30 0.89
C LEU A 73 18.01 -12.57 2.04
N GLU A 74 18.41 -13.28 3.10
CA GLU A 74 19.20 -12.68 4.16
C GLU A 74 20.60 -12.26 3.66
N GLY A 75 21.06 -11.10 4.11
CA GLY A 75 22.37 -10.56 3.76
C GLY A 75 22.43 -9.79 2.43
N VAL A 76 21.35 -9.77 1.64
CA VAL A 76 21.23 -8.94 0.43
C VAL A 76 20.21 -7.82 0.64
N ILE A 77 20.47 -6.66 0.03
CA ILE A 77 19.52 -5.56 0.02
C ILE A 77 18.34 -5.99 -0.87
N THR A 78 17.16 -6.09 -0.28
CA THR A 78 15.94 -6.50 -0.98
C THR A 78 14.98 -5.32 -1.09
N VAL A 79 14.60 -4.97 -2.33
CA VAL A 79 13.54 -3.99 -2.62
C VAL A 79 12.28 -4.75 -3.02
N MET A 80 11.21 -4.59 -2.24
CA MET A 80 9.91 -5.20 -2.53
C MET A 80 9.04 -4.19 -3.30
N ASN A 81 8.89 -4.39 -4.61
CA ASN A 81 8.05 -3.56 -5.47
C ASN A 81 6.72 -4.27 -5.78
N PHE A 82 5.59 -3.61 -5.50
CA PHE A 82 4.25 -4.09 -5.86
C PHE A 82 3.79 -3.43 -7.16
N TRP A 83 3.78 -4.20 -8.24
CA TRP A 83 3.45 -3.72 -9.58
C TRP A 83 2.62 -4.74 -10.37
N TYR A 84 2.17 -4.34 -11.55
CA TYR A 84 1.59 -5.26 -12.54
C TYR A 84 1.89 -4.78 -13.98
N ALA A 85 1.91 -5.70 -14.94
CA ALA A 85 2.37 -5.44 -16.32
C ALA A 85 1.67 -4.27 -17.04
N GLY A 86 0.38 -4.06 -16.80
CA GLY A 86 -0.38 -2.98 -17.45
C GLY A 86 -0.31 -1.63 -16.73
N CYS A 87 0.32 -1.56 -15.56
CA CYS A 87 0.53 -0.31 -14.82
C CYS A 87 1.47 0.60 -15.61
N ALA A 88 0.91 1.64 -16.24
CA ALA A 88 1.67 2.59 -17.03
C ALA A 88 2.82 3.26 -16.23
N PRO A 89 2.60 3.81 -15.02
CA PRO A 89 3.70 4.41 -14.27
C PRO A 89 4.77 3.39 -13.85
N CYS A 90 4.37 2.16 -13.48
CA CYS A 90 5.33 1.11 -13.11
C CYS A 90 6.28 0.78 -14.26
N ARG A 91 5.79 0.71 -15.50
CA ARG A 91 6.67 0.48 -16.68
C ARG A 91 7.66 1.61 -16.94
N VAL A 92 7.30 2.85 -16.57
CA VAL A 92 8.20 4.00 -16.68
C VAL A 92 9.31 3.91 -15.63
N GLU A 93 9.00 3.40 -14.43
CA GLU A 93 9.96 3.20 -13.34
C GLU A 93 10.93 2.03 -13.60
N MET A 94 10.51 0.99 -14.32
CA MET A 94 11.29 -0.25 -14.51
C MET A 94 12.77 -0.05 -14.91
N PRO A 95 13.14 0.84 -15.87
CA PRO A 95 14.54 1.04 -16.22
C PRO A 95 15.40 1.54 -15.05
N GLU A 96 14.84 2.38 -14.17
CA GLU A 96 15.53 2.88 -12.98
C GLU A 96 15.76 1.78 -11.95
N LEU A 97 14.80 0.85 -11.80
CA LEU A 97 14.96 -0.33 -10.94
C LEU A 97 16.04 -1.29 -11.48
N VAL A 98 16.17 -1.42 -12.80
CA VAL A 98 17.24 -2.20 -13.42
C VAL A 98 18.60 -1.54 -13.17
N GLU A 99 18.70 -0.21 -13.33
CA GLU A 99 19.93 0.52 -13.01
C GLU A 99 20.29 0.37 -11.52
N LEU A 100 19.31 0.45 -10.62
CA LEU A 100 19.53 0.22 -9.19
C LEU A 100 20.04 -1.20 -8.94
N GLN A 101 19.46 -2.20 -9.58
CA GLN A 101 19.92 -3.59 -9.47
C GLN A 101 21.39 -3.71 -9.88
N ASP A 102 21.80 -3.11 -10.99
CA ASP A 102 23.18 -3.16 -11.50
C ASP A 102 24.20 -2.55 -10.51
N LEU A 103 23.79 -1.59 -9.68
CA LEU A 103 24.64 -0.98 -8.64
C LEU A 103 24.85 -1.89 -7.41
N PHE A 104 23.94 -2.83 -7.16
CA PHE A 104 23.96 -3.70 -5.99
C PHE A 104 24.17 -5.19 -6.32
N LEU A 105 24.29 -5.52 -7.61
CA LEU A 105 24.80 -6.81 -8.05
C LEU A 105 26.27 -6.95 -7.63
N PRO A 106 26.66 -8.09 -7.04
CA PRO A 106 28.06 -8.38 -6.74
C PRO A 106 28.92 -8.58 -8.00
#